data_AF-A0A803WFT2-F1
#
_entry.id   AF-A0A803WFT2-F1
#
_cell.length_a   1.000
_cell.length_b   1.000
_cell.length_c   1.000
_cell.angle_alpha   90.00
_cell.angle_beta   90.00
_cell.angle_gamma   90.00
#
_symmetry.space_group_name_H-M   'P 1'
#
loop_
_entity.id
_entity.type
_entity.pdbx_description
1 polymer ?
#
loop_
_entity_poly.entity_id
_entity_poly.type
_entity_poly.pdbx_seq_one_letter_code
_entity_poly.pdbx_strand_id
1 'polypeptide(L)'
;MTAATACGRPPPPPPPPPPLQPRLAAVPVAIRTIAPPAVPAAVTDRPRSRPQGAHTPVACRAHAQQNSLPLPPTPPPTAAPPPPPPPPPPPPPPPPPPPPPPPPPPPPPPPPPPPPPPPPPPPPPPPPPPPPPPPPPPPPPPPPPPPPPPPPPPPPPPPPPPPPPPPPPPPPPPPPPPPPPPPPPPPPPPPPPPPPPPPPPPPPPPPPPPPPPPPPPPPPPPPPPPPPPPPPPPPPPPPPPPPPPPPPPLWGRLAPLPGAPRRAAAHFAFQPDPAPSEYGQTQKMNLFQSITSALDNALAKDPTAVVFGEDVAFGGVFRCTVGLRDKYGKDRVFNTPLCEQGIVGFGIGIAVTGATAIAEIQFADYIFPAFDQIVNEAAKYRYRSGDLFNCGNLTIRAPWGCVGHGALYHSQSPEAFFAHCPGIKVVIPRSPLQAKGLLLSCIEDKNPCIFFEPKILYRAAVEQVPVEPYNIPLSQAEVLQTGSDVTMVAWGTQVHVIKEVAAMAQEKLGVSCEVIDLRTILPWDTETVCKSVAKTGRLMISHEAPLTGGFASEISSTVQEECFLNLEAPITRVCGYDTPFPHIFEPFYIPDKWKCYDALRRMINY
;
A
#
# COMPACT_ATOMS: atom_id res chain seq x y z
N MET A 1 -46.59 -22.20 71.18
CA MET A 1 -45.33 -22.70 71.76
C MET A 1 -44.86 -23.80 70.81
N THR A 2 -43.78 -23.71 70.04
CA THR A 2 -42.51 -22.96 70.08
C THR A 2 -42.02 -22.85 68.63
N ALA A 3 -41.64 -21.65 68.18
CA ALA A 3 -41.13 -21.40 66.83
C ALA A 3 -39.61 -21.58 66.78
N ALA A 4 -39.14 -22.37 65.82
CA ALA A 4 -37.74 -22.58 65.51
C ALA A 4 -37.30 -21.72 64.33
N THR A 5 -36.11 -21.13 64.48
CA THR A 5 -35.45 -20.16 63.62
C THR A 5 -34.97 -20.77 62.30
N ALA A 6 -35.32 -20.16 61.16
CA ALA A 6 -34.77 -20.49 59.84
C ALA A 6 -33.81 -19.38 59.37
N CYS A 7 -32.60 -19.76 58.99
CA CYS A 7 -31.58 -18.89 58.40
C CYS A 7 -31.92 -18.56 56.93
N GLY A 8 -31.96 -17.26 56.58
CA GLY A 8 -32.12 -16.74 55.23
C GLY A 8 -30.87 -16.01 54.72
N ARG A 9 -30.50 -16.28 53.46
CA ARG A 9 -29.34 -15.76 52.71
C ARG A 9 -29.40 -14.23 52.48
N PRO A 10 -28.25 -13.56 52.29
CA PRO A 10 -28.17 -12.13 51.96
C PRO A 10 -28.57 -11.83 50.49
N PRO A 11 -29.01 -10.59 50.18
CA PRO A 11 -29.50 -10.19 48.85
C PRO A 11 -28.37 -9.99 47.82
N PRO A 12 -28.68 -10.05 46.51
CA PRO A 12 -27.70 -9.89 45.42
C PRO A 12 -27.23 -8.42 45.24
N PRO A 13 -26.04 -8.20 44.66
CA PRO A 13 -25.48 -6.87 44.43
C PRO A 13 -26.16 -6.10 43.28
N PRO A 14 -26.08 -4.76 43.26
CA PRO A 14 -26.69 -3.92 42.22
C PRO A 14 -25.95 -3.98 40.87
N PRO A 15 -26.62 -3.64 39.75
CA PRO A 15 -26.03 -3.65 38.41
C PRO A 15 -25.01 -2.52 38.18
N PRO A 16 -24.07 -2.68 37.23
CA PRO A 16 -23.02 -1.70 36.94
C PRO A 16 -23.53 -0.44 36.20
N PRO A 17 -22.86 0.72 36.34
CA PRO A 17 -23.23 1.96 35.66
C PRO A 17 -22.85 1.94 34.16
N PRO A 18 -23.50 2.77 33.31
CA PRO A 18 -23.22 2.85 31.87
C PRO A 18 -21.87 3.53 31.55
N PRO A 19 -21.26 3.26 30.38
CA PRO A 19 -19.91 3.75 30.05
C PRO A 19 -19.88 5.27 29.79
N LEU A 20 -18.88 5.91 30.40
CA LEU A 20 -18.55 7.33 30.25
C LEU A 20 -17.87 7.62 28.90
N GLN A 21 -18.36 8.62 28.18
CA GLN A 21 -17.73 9.21 27.00
C GLN A 21 -16.41 9.91 27.38
N PRO A 22 -15.34 9.86 26.55
CA PRO A 22 -14.08 10.53 26.86
C PRO A 22 -14.22 12.05 26.65
N ARG A 23 -14.24 12.81 27.75
CA ARG A 23 -14.02 14.26 27.74
C ARG A 23 -12.51 14.53 27.68
N LEU A 24 -12.09 15.29 26.67
CA LEU A 24 -10.79 15.91 26.54
C LEU A 24 -10.43 16.70 27.81
N ALA A 25 -9.33 16.33 28.46
CA ALA A 25 -8.66 17.17 29.44
C ALA A 25 -7.67 18.09 28.69
N ALA A 26 -8.06 19.35 28.50
CA ALA A 26 -7.16 20.40 28.03
C ALA A 26 -6.28 20.87 29.21
N VAL A 27 -4.96 20.76 29.04
CA VAL A 27 -3.96 21.39 29.92
C VAL A 27 -3.78 22.84 29.47
N PRO A 28 -3.90 23.86 30.35
CA PRO A 28 -3.69 25.25 29.96
C PRO A 28 -2.18 25.55 29.94
N VAL A 29 -1.60 25.69 28.74
CA VAL A 29 -0.30 26.34 28.55
C VAL A 29 -0.54 27.82 28.28
N ALA A 30 -0.06 28.67 29.18
CA ALA A 30 -0.11 30.12 29.06
C ALA A 30 0.82 30.59 27.91
N ILE A 31 0.24 31.12 26.84
CA ILE A 31 0.97 31.81 25.77
C ILE A 31 0.92 33.31 26.05
N ARG A 32 2.10 33.92 26.17
CA ARG A 32 2.32 35.36 26.24
C ARG A 32 2.11 35.96 24.84
N THR A 33 1.07 36.77 24.70
CA THR A 33 0.72 37.50 23.47
C THR A 33 1.67 38.68 23.26
N ILE A 34 2.26 38.79 22.07
CA ILE A 34 2.80 40.05 21.53
C ILE A 34 1.94 40.40 20.31
N ALA A 35 1.31 41.57 20.37
CA ALA A 35 0.40 42.09 19.36
C ALA A 35 1.16 42.78 18.19
N PRO A 36 0.66 42.68 16.94
CA PRO A 36 0.97 43.63 15.87
C PRO A 36 -0.14 44.69 15.71
N PRO A 37 0.16 45.89 15.18
CA PRO A 37 -0.82 46.98 15.09
C PRO A 37 -1.75 46.84 13.87
N ALA A 38 -2.96 47.35 14.03
CA ALA A 38 -4.06 47.38 13.05
C ALA A 38 -4.24 48.77 12.44
N VAL A 39 -4.64 48.88 11.16
CA VAL A 39 -5.58 49.87 10.58
C VAL A 39 -6.08 49.37 9.17
N PRO A 40 -7.15 49.89 8.53
CA PRO A 40 -8.52 49.36 8.63
C PRO A 40 -9.16 48.96 7.27
N ALA A 41 -10.36 48.38 7.38
CA ALA A 41 -11.22 47.90 6.28
C ALA A 41 -11.87 49.00 5.43
N ALA A 42 -12.16 48.67 4.17
CA ALA A 42 -13.20 49.30 3.36
C ALA A 42 -14.03 48.23 2.64
N VAL A 43 -15.33 48.30 2.90
CA VAL A 43 -16.42 47.52 2.31
C VAL A 43 -16.87 48.20 1.02
N THR A 44 -17.09 47.45 -0.06
CA THR A 44 -18.23 47.68 -0.97
C THR A 44 -18.58 46.40 -1.71
N ASP A 45 -19.78 45.93 -1.41
CA ASP A 45 -20.59 44.95 -2.11
C ASP A 45 -21.18 45.57 -3.40
N ARG A 46 -21.33 44.79 -4.48
CA ARG A 46 -22.52 44.78 -5.38
C ARG A 46 -22.35 43.82 -6.58
N PRO A 47 -23.48 43.31 -7.13
CA PRO A 47 -23.54 41.99 -7.76
C PRO A 47 -23.80 42.01 -9.27
N ARG A 48 -23.77 40.79 -9.82
CA ARG A 48 -24.05 40.37 -11.21
C ARG A 48 -25.37 40.93 -11.77
N SER A 49 -25.36 41.31 -13.05
CA SER A 49 -26.57 41.58 -13.84
C SER A 49 -26.46 41.10 -15.29
N ARG A 50 -27.41 40.25 -15.70
CA ARG A 50 -28.06 40.09 -17.01
C ARG A 50 -29.35 39.27 -16.73
N PRO A 51 -30.45 39.37 -17.50
CA PRO A 51 -30.48 39.64 -18.94
C PRO A 51 -31.66 40.53 -19.46
N GLN A 52 -31.58 40.81 -20.77
CA GLN A 52 -32.65 41.02 -21.76
C GLN A 52 -33.60 42.24 -21.66
N GLY A 53 -33.67 42.98 -22.78
CA GLY A 53 -34.79 43.82 -23.15
C GLY A 53 -35.05 43.70 -24.65
N ALA A 54 -36.32 43.52 -25.03
CA ALA A 54 -36.87 43.94 -26.31
C ALA A 54 -38.42 43.92 -26.24
N HIS A 55 -39.03 44.91 -26.90
CA HIS A 55 -40.45 45.07 -27.23
C HIS A 55 -41.32 45.97 -26.33
N THR A 56 -41.35 47.25 -26.71
CA THR A 56 -42.50 48.20 -26.71
C THR A 56 -43.73 47.61 -27.44
N PRO A 57 -45.00 48.06 -27.20
CA PRO A 57 -45.46 49.36 -27.75
C PRO A 57 -46.74 50.05 -27.16
N VAL A 58 -46.98 51.29 -27.67
CA VAL A 58 -48.29 52.02 -27.84
C VAL A 58 -49.02 52.49 -26.55
N ALA A 59 -49.75 53.61 -26.45
CA ALA A 59 -49.82 54.97 -27.02
C ALA A 59 -50.98 55.72 -26.32
N CYS A 60 -50.92 57.06 -26.36
CA CYS A 60 -52.03 58.03 -26.48
C CYS A 60 -52.87 58.53 -25.27
N ARG A 61 -52.83 59.89 -25.17
CA ARG A 61 -53.90 60.91 -24.96
C ARG A 61 -54.47 61.11 -23.53
N ALA A 62 -54.43 62.35 -23.03
CA ALA A 62 -55.48 63.38 -23.23
C ALA A 62 -55.19 64.72 -22.49
N HIS A 63 -55.94 65.76 -22.89
CA HIS A 63 -55.89 67.21 -22.63
C HIS A 63 -56.34 67.72 -21.24
N ALA A 64 -55.95 68.97 -20.91
CA ALA A 64 -56.82 70.10 -20.44
C ALA A 64 -55.98 71.41 -20.36
N GLN A 65 -56.27 72.50 -21.10
CA GLN A 65 -57.15 73.68 -20.77
C GLN A 65 -56.68 74.51 -19.55
N GLN A 66 -56.72 75.85 -19.44
CA GLN A 66 -57.10 77.02 -20.26
C GLN A 66 -56.84 78.29 -19.38
N ASN A 67 -56.52 79.46 -19.97
CA ASN A 67 -57.03 80.81 -19.63
C ASN A 67 -56.05 81.99 -19.79
N SER A 68 -56.66 83.13 -20.12
CA SER A 68 -56.19 84.29 -20.87
C SER A 68 -56.43 85.58 -20.07
N LEU A 69 -55.78 86.71 -20.43
CA LEU A 69 -56.32 88.09 -20.66
C LEU A 69 -55.24 89.23 -20.53
N PRO A 70 -55.43 90.45 -21.11
CA PRO A 70 -54.39 91.17 -21.90
C PRO A 70 -54.25 92.74 -21.72
N LEU A 71 -53.26 93.33 -22.45
CA LEU A 71 -53.02 94.75 -22.94
C LEU A 71 -52.53 95.86 -21.96
N PRO A 72 -51.87 97.01 -22.38
CA PRO A 72 -51.63 97.64 -23.72
C PRO A 72 -50.14 98.13 -24.00
N PRO A 73 -49.79 98.92 -25.07
CA PRO A 73 -48.46 98.90 -25.73
C PRO A 73 -47.54 100.18 -25.67
N THR A 74 -46.25 99.97 -26.04
CA THR A 74 -45.14 100.88 -26.54
C THR A 74 -44.47 101.88 -25.56
N PRO A 75 -43.17 102.28 -25.68
CA PRO A 75 -42.25 102.39 -26.86
C PRO A 75 -40.83 101.75 -26.69
N PRO A 76 -39.93 101.72 -27.70
CA PRO A 76 -38.59 101.11 -27.60
C PRO A 76 -37.55 102.11 -27.03
N PRO A 77 -36.50 101.67 -26.31
CA PRO A 77 -35.16 101.84 -26.88
C PRO A 77 -34.06 100.87 -26.37
N THR A 78 -32.96 100.87 -27.15
CA THR A 78 -31.55 100.57 -26.81
C THR A 78 -31.11 99.12 -26.59
N ALA A 79 -30.20 98.70 -27.49
CA ALA A 79 -29.52 97.42 -27.52
C ALA A 79 -28.62 97.20 -26.29
N ALA A 80 -28.82 96.06 -25.62
CA ALA A 80 -27.84 95.48 -24.72
C ALA A 80 -26.83 94.65 -25.54
N PRO A 81 -25.51 94.70 -25.24
CA PRO A 81 -24.54 93.85 -25.91
C PRO A 81 -24.78 92.36 -25.56
N PRO A 82 -24.51 91.43 -26.48
CA PRO A 82 -24.70 90.00 -26.21
C PRO A 82 -23.72 89.53 -25.13
N PRO A 83 -24.12 88.54 -24.29
CA PRO A 83 -23.22 87.93 -23.32
C PRO A 83 -22.05 87.23 -24.03
N PRO A 84 -20.86 87.19 -23.42
CA PRO A 84 -19.70 86.53 -24.02
C PRO A 84 -19.95 85.02 -24.17
N PRO A 85 -19.39 84.39 -25.22
CA PRO A 85 -19.55 82.95 -25.44
C PRO A 85 -18.95 82.15 -24.28
N PRO A 86 -19.53 80.96 -23.97
CA PRO A 86 -18.99 80.10 -22.92
C PRO A 86 -17.57 79.65 -23.27
N PRO A 87 -16.69 79.44 -22.26
CA PRO A 87 -15.33 78.99 -22.49
C PRO A 87 -15.32 77.61 -23.18
N PRO A 88 -14.33 77.33 -24.03
CA PRO A 88 -14.22 76.03 -24.69
C PRO A 88 -14.03 74.91 -23.65
N PRO A 89 -14.53 73.69 -23.92
CA PRO A 89 -14.34 72.55 -23.03
C PRO A 89 -12.84 72.25 -22.86
N PRO A 90 -12.41 71.78 -21.67
CA PRO A 90 -11.03 71.42 -21.45
C PRO A 90 -10.59 70.30 -22.41
N PRO A 91 -9.32 70.29 -22.83
CA PRO A 91 -8.80 69.24 -23.70
C PRO A 91 -8.93 67.86 -23.02
N PRO A 92 -9.13 66.79 -23.80
CA PRO A 92 -9.17 65.43 -23.26
C PRO A 92 -7.87 65.11 -22.51
N PRO A 93 -7.94 64.32 -21.42
CA PRO A 93 -6.74 63.91 -20.70
C PRO A 93 -5.79 63.14 -21.64
N PRO A 94 -4.47 63.27 -21.46
CA PRO A 94 -3.51 62.53 -22.26
C PRO A 94 -3.72 61.02 -22.09
N PRO A 95 -3.43 60.21 -23.13
CA PRO A 95 -3.51 58.76 -23.02
C PRO A 95 -2.59 58.26 -21.90
N PRO A 96 -2.97 57.19 -21.18
CA PRO A 96 -2.12 56.62 -20.15
C PRO A 96 -0.77 56.20 -20.75
N PRO A 97 0.34 56.33 -20.00
CA PRO A 97 1.64 55.88 -20.47
C PRO A 97 1.59 54.37 -20.78
N PRO A 98 2.36 53.90 -21.79
CA PRO A 98 2.45 52.48 -22.08
C PRO A 98 2.93 51.71 -20.84
N PRO A 99 2.47 50.46 -20.64
CA PRO A 99 2.93 49.65 -19.53
C PRO A 99 4.46 49.50 -19.59
N PRO A 100 5.14 49.48 -18.43
CA PRO A 100 6.58 49.24 -18.40
C PRO A 100 6.90 47.90 -19.08
N PRO A 101 8.03 47.80 -19.80
CA PRO A 101 8.45 46.54 -20.39
C PRO A 101 8.58 45.47 -19.29
N PRO A 102 8.26 44.20 -19.59
CA PRO A 102 8.43 43.12 -18.63
C PRO A 102 9.89 43.09 -18.14
N PRO A 103 10.14 42.74 -16.86
CA PRO A 103 11.50 42.60 -16.37
C PRO A 103 12.25 41.59 -17.23
N PRO A 104 13.55 41.80 -17.50
CA PRO A 104 14.34 40.85 -18.26
C PRO A 104 14.29 39.48 -17.58
N PRO A 105 14.23 38.38 -18.36
CA PRO A 105 14.25 37.04 -17.80
C PRO A 105 15.48 36.88 -16.89
N PRO A 106 15.36 36.18 -15.75
CA PRO A 106 16.51 35.90 -14.91
C PRO A 106 17.59 35.20 -15.74
N PRO A 107 18.87 35.50 -15.51
CA PRO A 107 19.96 34.83 -16.22
C PRO A 107 19.83 33.31 -16.03
N PRO A 108 20.14 32.51 -17.06
CA PRO A 108 20.11 31.06 -16.94
C PRO A 108 21.04 30.65 -15.77
N PRO A 109 20.65 29.64 -14.98
CA PRO A 109 21.51 29.13 -13.92
C PRO A 109 22.87 28.74 -14.51
N PRO A 110 23.98 28.94 -13.77
CA PRO A 110 25.28 28.52 -14.25
C PRO A 110 25.25 27.03 -14.59
N PRO A 111 25.95 26.60 -15.66
CA PRO A 111 26.03 25.19 -15.99
C PRO A 111 26.58 24.43 -14.76
N PRO A 112 26.05 23.22 -14.48
CA PRO A 112 26.56 22.40 -13.40
C PRO A 112 28.07 22.19 -13.57
N PRO A 113 28.84 22.16 -12.48
CA PRO A 113 30.27 21.87 -12.57
C PRO A 113 30.46 20.53 -13.31
N PRO A 114 31.49 20.42 -14.16
CA PRO A 114 31.78 19.16 -14.82
C PRO A 114 31.94 18.06 -13.75
N PRO A 115 31.41 16.85 -14.01
CA PRO A 115 31.56 15.75 -13.06
C PRO A 115 33.05 15.54 -12.77
N PRO A 116 33.41 15.22 -11.52
CA PRO A 116 34.79 14.88 -11.20
C PRO A 116 35.25 13.74 -12.13
N PRO A 117 36.51 13.74 -12.57
CA PRO A 117 37.03 12.67 -13.40
C PRO A 117 36.79 11.33 -12.70
N PRO A 118 36.42 10.27 -13.44
CA PRO A 118 36.19 8.97 -12.85
C PRO A 118 37.45 8.55 -12.06
N PRO A 119 37.29 7.95 -10.87
CA PRO A 119 38.42 7.42 -10.14
C PRO A 119 39.19 6.46 -11.04
N PRO A 120 40.53 6.41 -10.93
CA PRO A 120 41.32 5.46 -11.71
C PRO A 120 40.78 4.04 -11.48
N PRO A 121 40.76 3.18 -12.52
CA PRO A 121 40.28 1.82 -12.37
C PRO A 121 41.04 1.14 -11.23
N PRO A 122 40.36 0.37 -10.37
CA PRO A 122 41.02 -0.36 -9.31
C PRO A 122 42.10 -1.27 -9.93
N PRO A 123 43.24 -1.45 -9.25
CA PRO A 123 44.27 -2.36 -9.71
C PRO A 123 43.64 -3.74 -9.93
N PRO A 124 44.08 -4.49 -10.96
CA PRO A 124 43.54 -5.82 -11.22
C PRO A 124 43.65 -6.67 -9.94
N PRO A 125 42.60 -7.44 -9.60
CA PRO A 125 42.65 -8.30 -8.43
C PRO A 125 43.85 -9.25 -8.56
N PRO A 126 44.55 -9.53 -7.45
CA PRO A 126 45.63 -10.52 -7.47
C PRO A 126 45.07 -11.86 -7.98
N PRO A 127 45.87 -12.64 -8.73
CA PRO A 127 45.42 -13.93 -9.23
C PRO A 127 44.94 -14.80 -8.05
N PRO A 128 43.85 -15.56 -8.24
CA PRO A 128 43.33 -16.41 -7.17
C PRO A 128 44.43 -17.38 -6.72
N PRO A 129 44.54 -17.65 -5.41
CA PRO A 129 45.47 -18.66 -4.92
C PRO A 129 45.16 -20.00 -5.59
N PRO A 130 46.19 -20.84 -5.86
CA PRO A 130 45.98 -22.14 -6.46
C PRO A 130 45.01 -22.95 -5.60
N PRO A 131 44.12 -23.75 -6.22
CA PRO A 131 43.16 -24.57 -5.50
C PRO A 131 43.90 -25.48 -4.50
N PRO A 132 43.35 -25.66 -3.29
CA PRO A 132 43.94 -26.59 -2.33
C PRO A 132 43.99 -28.00 -2.94
N PRO A 133 45.02 -28.80 -2.62
CA PRO A 133 45.12 -30.17 -3.10
C PRO A 133 43.87 -30.96 -2.69
N PRO A 134 43.40 -31.89 -3.54
CA PRO A 134 42.22 -32.69 -3.24
C PRO A 134 42.41 -33.43 -1.90
N PRO A 135 41.36 -33.51 -1.07
CA PRO A 135 41.43 -34.25 0.19
C PRO A 135 41.80 -35.72 -0.09
N PRO A 136 42.59 -36.35 0.80
CA PRO A 136 42.93 -37.76 0.64
C PRO A 136 41.65 -38.62 0.63
N PRO A 137 41.64 -39.73 -0.12
CA PRO A 137 40.49 -40.62 -0.17
C PRO A 137 40.13 -41.12 1.24
N PRO A 138 38.84 -41.26 1.56
CA PRO A 138 38.42 -41.74 2.86
C PRO A 138 38.98 -43.14 3.13
N PRO A 139 39.40 -43.44 4.38
CA PRO A 139 39.89 -44.76 4.74
C PRO A 139 38.80 -45.82 4.50
N PRO A 140 39.18 -47.05 4.13
CA PRO A 140 38.24 -48.14 3.92
C PRO A 140 37.42 -48.39 5.20
N PRO A 141 36.13 -48.76 5.07
CA PRO A 141 35.28 -49.01 6.23
C PRO A 141 35.85 -50.15 7.09
N PRO A 142 35.79 -50.04 8.43
CA PRO A 142 36.27 -51.09 9.31
C PRO A 142 35.46 -52.39 9.12
N PRO A 143 36.08 -53.56 9.30
CA PRO A 143 35.40 -54.84 9.19
C PRO A 143 34.24 -54.95 10.20
N PRO A 144 33.16 -55.67 9.87
CA PRO A 144 32.01 -55.82 10.75
C PRO A 144 32.40 -56.50 12.07
N PRO A 145 31.81 -56.07 13.21
CA PRO A 145 32.11 -56.66 14.50
C PRO A 145 31.65 -58.13 14.58
N PRO A 146 32.38 -58.98 15.32
CA PRO A 146 31.99 -60.37 15.50
C PRO A 146 30.65 -60.50 16.25
N PRO A 147 29.89 -61.59 16.02
CA PRO A 147 28.59 -61.80 16.65
C PRO A 147 28.72 -61.88 18.18
N PRO A 148 27.69 -61.41 18.92
CA PRO A 148 27.73 -61.39 20.38
C PRO A 148 27.74 -62.81 20.97
N PRO A 149 28.49 -63.05 22.06
CA PRO A 149 28.52 -64.34 22.75
C PRO A 149 27.17 -64.64 23.43
N PRO A 150 26.84 -65.94 23.64
CA PRO A 150 25.58 -66.35 24.26
C PRO A 150 25.47 -65.87 25.71
N PRO A 151 24.24 -65.61 26.19
CA PRO A 151 24.00 -65.04 27.52
C PRO A 151 24.40 -66.04 28.64
N PRO A 152 24.97 -65.55 29.76
CA PRO A 152 25.33 -66.39 30.89
C PRO A 152 24.08 -66.86 31.68
N PRO A 153 24.18 -67.98 32.43
CA PRO A 153 23.07 -68.52 33.19
C PRO A 153 22.63 -67.59 34.34
N PRO A 154 21.35 -67.69 34.77
CA PRO A 154 20.76 -66.76 35.73
C PRO A 154 21.39 -66.89 37.13
N PRO A 155 21.60 -65.76 37.84
CA PRO A 155 22.19 -65.76 39.18
C PRO A 155 21.20 -66.26 40.25
N PRO A 156 21.71 -66.82 41.38
CA PRO A 156 20.89 -67.30 42.49
C PRO A 156 20.16 -66.16 43.24
N PRO A 157 19.05 -66.46 43.93
CA PRO A 157 18.20 -65.44 44.55
C PRO A 157 18.91 -64.69 45.70
N PRO A 158 18.62 -63.39 45.88
CA PRO A 158 19.29 -62.54 46.86
C PRO A 158 18.84 -62.83 48.30
N PRO A 159 19.72 -62.66 49.30
CA PRO A 159 19.39 -62.80 50.72
C PRO A 159 18.49 -61.64 51.21
N PRO A 160 17.75 -61.83 52.33
CA PRO A 160 16.79 -60.84 52.82
C PRO A 160 17.47 -59.54 53.29
N PRO A 161 16.79 -58.38 53.16
CA PRO A 161 17.39 -57.08 53.43
C PRO A 161 17.65 -56.85 54.92
N PRO A 162 18.74 -56.13 55.28
CA PRO A 162 19.03 -55.74 56.66
C PRO A 162 18.08 -54.63 57.16
N PRO A 163 17.93 -54.47 58.48
CA PRO A 163 17.01 -53.49 59.06
C PRO A 163 17.41 -52.04 58.73
N PRO A 164 16.43 -51.12 58.67
CA PRO A 164 16.65 -49.74 58.23
C PRO A 164 17.55 -48.96 59.20
N PRO A 165 18.45 -48.10 58.70
CA PRO A 165 19.30 -47.26 59.55
C PRO A 165 18.48 -46.16 60.24
N PRO A 166 18.94 -45.67 61.42
CA PRO A 166 18.26 -44.60 62.13
C PRO A 166 18.25 -43.28 61.33
N PRO A 167 17.25 -42.42 61.54
CA PRO A 167 17.11 -41.18 60.79
C PRO A 167 18.28 -40.23 61.06
N PRO A 168 18.74 -39.47 60.04
CA PRO A 168 19.83 -38.52 60.21
C PRO A 168 19.42 -37.36 61.14
N PRO A 169 20.37 -36.77 61.89
CA PRO A 169 20.10 -35.62 62.73
C PRO A 169 19.65 -34.40 61.90
N PRO A 170 18.84 -33.50 62.47
CA PRO A 170 18.36 -32.32 61.76
C PRO A 170 19.53 -31.41 61.35
N PRO A 171 19.43 -30.74 60.19
CA PRO A 171 20.49 -29.84 59.72
C PRO A 171 20.66 -28.66 60.70
N PRO A 172 21.90 -28.14 60.84
CA PRO A 172 22.14 -26.98 61.69
C PRO A 172 21.37 -25.75 61.17
N PRO A 173 20.96 -24.84 62.07
CA PRO A 173 20.26 -23.62 61.69
C PRO A 173 21.13 -22.76 60.75
N PRO A 174 20.52 -22.09 59.75
CA PRO A 174 21.26 -21.24 58.83
C PRO A 174 21.95 -20.10 59.59
N PRO A 175 23.17 -19.71 59.18
CA PRO A 175 23.87 -18.58 59.77
C PRO A 175 23.06 -17.28 59.56
N PRO A 176 23.17 -16.31 60.49
CA PRO A 176 22.49 -15.03 60.34
C PRO A 176 22.96 -14.32 59.06
N PRO A 177 22.07 -13.58 58.38
CA PRO A 177 22.43 -12.86 57.16
C PRO A 177 23.54 -11.84 57.48
N PRO A 178 24.51 -11.65 56.56
CA PRO A 178 25.55 -10.65 56.73
C PRO A 178 24.92 -9.24 56.85
N PRO A 179 25.54 -8.32 57.60
CA PRO A 179 25.05 -6.95 57.70
C PRO A 179 25.02 -6.30 56.31
N PRO A 180 24.03 -5.42 56.04
CA PRO A 180 23.92 -4.76 54.76
C PRO A 180 25.20 -3.96 54.47
N PRO A 181 25.71 -4.00 53.22
CA PRO A 181 26.86 -3.20 52.83
C PRO A 181 26.57 -1.70 53.04
N PRO A 182 27.56 -0.90 53.45
CA PRO A 182 27.37 0.54 53.58
C PRO A 182 26.98 1.14 52.23
N PRO A 183 26.12 2.18 52.22
CA PRO A 183 25.71 2.84 50.98
C PRO A 183 26.95 3.38 50.24
N PRO A 184 26.98 3.28 48.91
CA PRO A 184 28.08 3.83 48.13
C PRO A 184 28.17 5.35 48.37
N PRO A 185 29.39 5.92 48.41
CA PRO A 185 29.55 7.37 48.55
C PRO A 185 28.86 8.08 47.38
N PRO A 186 28.28 9.27 47.62
CA PRO A 186 27.65 10.06 46.56
C PRO A 186 28.66 10.33 45.44
N PRO A 187 28.23 10.27 44.17
CA PRO A 187 29.11 10.58 43.05
C PRO A 187 29.64 12.02 43.18
N PRO A 188 30.91 12.27 42.83
CA PRO A 188 31.46 13.62 42.84
C PRO A 188 30.67 14.51 41.88
N PRO A 189 30.49 15.81 42.19
CA PRO A 189 29.82 16.73 41.29
C PRO A 189 30.53 16.76 39.93
N PRO A 190 29.79 16.85 38.82
CA PRO A 190 30.38 16.93 37.49
C PRO A 190 31.31 18.15 37.40
N PRO A 191 32.49 18.02 36.76
CA PRO A 191 33.37 19.15 36.56
C PRO A 191 32.65 20.24 35.75
N PRO A 192 32.93 21.53 36.02
CA PRO A 192 32.37 22.62 35.24
C PRO A 192 32.73 22.45 33.76
N PRO A 193 31.82 22.79 32.82
CA PRO A 193 32.10 22.69 31.41
C PRO A 193 33.32 23.57 31.05
N PRO A 194 34.23 23.10 30.19
CA PRO A 194 35.34 23.90 29.73
C PRO A 194 34.82 25.16 29.01
N PRO A 195 35.51 26.31 29.13
CA PRO A 195 35.14 27.51 28.40
C PRO A 195 35.18 27.23 26.89
N PRO A 196 34.26 27.82 26.11
CA PRO A 196 34.24 27.64 24.67
C PRO A 196 35.58 28.10 24.07
N PRO A 197 36.12 27.37 23.07
CA PRO A 197 37.33 27.79 22.38
C PRO A 197 37.11 29.16 21.72
N PRO A 198 38.15 30.02 21.67
CA PRO A 198 38.05 31.30 20.98
C PRO A 198 37.70 31.07 19.50
N PRO A 199 36.90 31.97 18.89
CA PRO A 199 36.57 31.87 17.47
C PRO A 199 37.86 31.91 16.64
N PRO A 200 37.97 31.09 15.59
CA PRO A 200 39.13 31.13 14.71
C PRO A 200 39.24 32.51 14.03
N PRO A 201 40.46 33.01 13.79
CA PRO A 201 40.66 34.27 13.08
C PRO A 201 40.02 34.20 11.68
N PRO A 202 39.46 35.31 11.16
CA PRO A 202 38.89 35.33 9.83
C PRO A 202 39.96 34.99 8.79
N PRO A 203 39.62 34.15 7.79
CA PRO A 203 40.55 33.80 6.73
C PRO A 203 40.95 35.06 5.94
N PRO A 204 42.21 35.16 5.50
CA PRO A 204 42.67 36.26 4.67
C PRO A 204 41.87 36.31 3.36
N PRO A 205 41.57 37.51 2.83
CA PRO A 205 40.84 37.66 1.57
C PRO A 205 41.64 37.01 0.42
N PRO A 206 40.98 36.26 -0.48
CA PRO A 206 41.65 35.64 -1.61
C PRO A 206 42.22 36.72 -2.55
N PRO A 207 43.40 36.46 -3.16
CA PRO A 207 43.97 37.37 -4.15
C PRO A 207 43.04 37.54 -5.35
N PRO A 208 43.00 38.75 -5.96
CA PRO A 208 42.16 39.00 -7.13
C PRO A 208 42.59 38.10 -8.30
N PRO A 209 41.64 37.50 -9.03
CA PRO A 209 41.95 36.62 -10.15
C PRO A 209 42.60 37.41 -11.30
N PRO A 210 43.54 36.80 -12.04
CA PRO A 210 44.14 37.43 -13.21
C PRO A 210 43.08 37.70 -14.29
N PRO A 211 43.24 38.77 -15.09
CA PRO A 211 42.28 39.09 -16.15
C PRO A 211 42.23 37.95 -17.19
N PRO A 212 41.03 37.63 -17.71
CA PRO A 212 40.86 36.55 -18.67
C PRO A 212 41.54 36.89 -20.01
N PRO A 213 42.13 35.90 -20.71
CA PRO A 213 42.66 36.09 -22.04
C PRO A 213 41.53 36.47 -23.03
N PRO A 214 41.84 37.25 -24.08
CA PRO A 214 40.84 37.64 -25.07
C PRO A 214 40.28 36.41 -25.80
N PRO A 215 38.98 36.40 -26.14
CA PRO A 215 38.34 35.26 -26.78
C PRO A 215 38.92 35.02 -28.18
N PRO A 216 39.09 33.76 -28.61
CA PRO A 216 39.47 33.44 -29.98
C PRO A 216 38.37 33.88 -30.96
N PRO A 217 38.71 34.25 -32.21
CA PRO A 217 37.73 34.65 -33.19
C PRO A 217 36.74 33.50 -33.49
N PRO A 218 35.46 33.82 -33.76
CA PRO A 218 34.45 32.81 -33.99
C PRO A 218 34.78 31.99 -35.25
N PRO A 219 34.59 30.66 -35.22
CA PRO A 219 34.75 29.83 -36.41
C PRO A 219 33.70 30.21 -37.47
N PRO A 220 34.03 30.10 -38.77
CA PRO A 220 33.09 30.40 -39.85
C PRO A 220 31.85 29.49 -39.75
N PRO A 221 30.66 30.01 -40.14
CA PRO A 221 29.42 29.24 -40.06
C PRO A 221 29.51 28.00 -40.98
N PRO A 222 29.04 26.84 -40.51
CA PRO A 222 29.00 25.64 -41.33
C PRO A 222 28.04 25.84 -42.52
N PRO A 223 28.35 25.26 -43.69
CA PRO A 223 27.47 25.33 -44.85
C PRO A 223 26.11 24.66 -44.54
N PRO A 224 25.01 25.15 -45.13
CA PRO A 224 23.69 24.58 -44.91
C PRO A 224 23.64 23.13 -45.40
N PRO A 225 22.97 22.22 -44.66
CA PRO A 225 22.84 20.83 -45.08
C PRO A 225 22.01 20.75 -46.39
N PRO A 226 22.33 19.81 -47.29
CA PRO A 226 21.54 19.61 -48.50
C PRO A 226 20.11 19.17 -48.14
N PRO A 227 19.11 19.54 -48.96
CA PRO A 227 17.72 19.13 -48.72
C PRO A 227 17.61 17.60 -48.77
N PRO A 228 16.77 17.00 -47.91
CA PRO A 228 16.56 15.56 -47.90
C PRO A 228 15.94 15.10 -49.24
N PRO A 229 16.33 13.91 -49.74
CA PRO A 229 15.72 13.36 -50.94
C PRO A 229 14.21 13.09 -50.72
N PRO A 230 13.38 13.18 -51.76
CA PRO A 230 11.96 12.88 -51.66
C PRO A 230 11.76 11.42 -51.21
N PRO A 231 10.72 11.13 -50.40
CA PRO A 231 10.45 9.78 -49.94
C PRO A 231 10.14 8.87 -51.14
N PRO A 232 10.59 7.60 -51.12
CA PRO A 232 10.25 6.65 -52.15
C PRO A 232 8.73 6.39 -52.17
N PRO A 233 8.15 6.07 -53.34
CA PRO A 233 6.73 5.72 -53.42
C PRO A 233 6.43 4.50 -52.53
N PRO A 234 5.23 4.43 -51.94
CA PRO A 234 4.84 3.31 -51.10
C PRO A 234 4.87 2.00 -51.92
N PRO A 235 5.36 0.89 -51.34
CA PRO A 235 5.31 -0.40 -52.01
C PRO A 235 3.86 -0.81 -52.28
N PRO A 236 3.58 -1.56 -53.37
CA PRO A 236 2.26 -2.09 -53.63
C PRO A 236 1.80 -2.99 -52.46
N PRO A 237 0.49 -3.04 -52.17
CA PRO A 237 -0.02 -3.90 -51.10
C PRO A 237 0.32 -5.37 -51.37
N PRO A 238 0.69 -6.14 -50.33
CA PRO A 238 0.96 -7.56 -50.50
C PRO A 238 -0.30 -8.28 -51.00
N PRO A 239 -0.17 -9.33 -51.83
CA PRO A 239 -1.30 -10.15 -52.23
C PRO A 239 -1.96 -10.78 -51.00
N PRO A 240 -3.28 -11.04 -51.04
CA PRO A 240 -3.97 -11.69 -49.94
C PRO A 240 -3.34 -13.07 -49.66
N PRO A 241 -3.21 -13.47 -48.38
CA PRO A 241 -2.65 -14.77 -48.04
C PRO A 241 -3.50 -15.90 -48.65
N PRO A 242 -2.87 -16.99 -49.13
CA PRO A 242 -3.61 -18.14 -49.61
C PRO A 242 -4.50 -18.71 -48.48
N PRO A 243 -5.66 -19.31 -48.82
CA PRO A 243 -6.50 -19.96 -47.84
C PRO A 243 -5.70 -21.05 -47.10
N PRO A 244 -5.93 -21.24 -45.78
CA PRO A 244 -5.23 -22.26 -45.03
C PRO A 244 -5.48 -23.65 -45.63
N PRO A 245 -4.48 -24.54 -45.67
CA PRO A 245 -4.68 -25.89 -46.15
C PRO A 245 -5.73 -26.62 -45.30
N PRO A 246 -6.51 -27.55 -45.88
CA PRO A 246 -7.46 -28.35 -45.13
C PRO A 246 -6.73 -29.10 -44.00
N PRO A 247 -7.35 -29.25 -42.82
CA PRO A 247 -6.73 -29.95 -41.71
C PRO A 247 -6.39 -31.40 -42.12
N PRO A 248 -5.24 -31.93 -41.66
CA PRO A 248 -4.88 -33.32 -41.96
C PRO A 248 -5.97 -34.27 -41.43
N PRO A 249 -6.16 -35.44 -42.08
CA PRO A 249 -7.15 -36.42 -41.64
C PRO A 249 -6.90 -36.79 -40.17
N LEU A 250 -7.98 -36.79 -39.40
CA LEU A 250 -8.05 -37.14 -37.97
C LEU A 250 -7.48 -38.53 -37.73
N TRP A 251 -6.16 -38.61 -37.53
CA TRP A 251 -5.53 -39.81 -36.97
C TRP A 251 -5.71 -39.78 -35.46
N GLY A 252 -6.66 -40.59 -34.98
CA GLY A 252 -6.68 -41.11 -33.62
C GLY A 252 -6.81 -40.08 -32.49
N ARG A 253 -8.02 -39.54 -32.30
CA ARG A 253 -8.47 -39.26 -30.93
C ARG A 253 -8.66 -40.61 -30.23
N LEU A 254 -7.60 -41.09 -29.58
CA LEU A 254 -7.76 -42.03 -28.48
C LEU A 254 -8.73 -41.37 -27.49
N ALA A 255 -9.89 -41.98 -27.30
CA ALA A 255 -10.80 -41.57 -26.24
C ALA A 255 -10.03 -41.59 -24.91
N PRO A 256 -10.19 -40.58 -24.05
CA PRO A 256 -9.58 -40.60 -22.73
C PRO A 256 -10.07 -41.84 -21.99
N LEU A 257 -9.15 -42.61 -21.42
CA LEU A 257 -9.46 -43.74 -20.55
C LEU A 257 -10.43 -43.27 -19.45
N PRO A 258 -11.53 -43.98 -19.18
CA PRO A 258 -12.41 -43.67 -18.07
C PRO A 258 -11.59 -43.71 -16.77
N GLY A 259 -11.48 -42.58 -16.07
CA GLY A 259 -10.75 -42.48 -14.80
C GLY A 259 -9.37 -41.79 -14.86
N ALA A 260 -8.92 -41.28 -16.01
CA ALA A 260 -7.75 -40.40 -16.03
C ALA A 260 -8.09 -39.04 -15.39
N PRO A 261 -7.38 -38.58 -14.34
CA PRO A 261 -7.65 -37.28 -13.74
C PRO A 261 -7.42 -36.18 -14.79
N ARG A 262 -8.42 -35.31 -14.97
CA ARG A 262 -8.25 -34.05 -15.71
C ARG A 262 -7.03 -33.35 -15.11
N ARG A 263 -5.97 -33.12 -15.89
CA ARG A 263 -4.88 -32.22 -15.49
C ARG A 263 -5.53 -30.87 -15.19
N ALA A 264 -5.68 -30.53 -13.92
CA ALA A 264 -6.09 -29.19 -13.51
C ALA A 264 -4.98 -28.24 -13.97
N ALA A 265 -5.34 -27.24 -14.78
CA ALA A 265 -4.38 -26.27 -15.32
C ALA A 265 -3.83 -25.32 -14.25
N ALA A 266 -4.37 -25.36 -13.03
CA ALA A 266 -3.98 -24.53 -11.90
C ALA A 266 -3.76 -25.38 -10.64
N HIS A 267 -2.89 -24.91 -9.73
CA HIS A 267 -2.58 -25.56 -8.46
C HIS A 267 -3.66 -25.37 -7.38
N PHE A 268 -4.73 -24.64 -7.70
CA PHE A 268 -5.86 -24.34 -6.82
C PHE A 268 -7.19 -24.56 -7.56
N ALA A 269 -8.27 -24.70 -6.80
CA ALA A 269 -9.63 -24.70 -7.31
C ALA A 269 -10.40 -23.52 -6.71
N PHE A 270 -10.75 -22.53 -7.53
CA PHE A 270 -11.58 -21.42 -7.08
C PHE A 270 -12.98 -21.90 -6.71
N GLN A 271 -13.44 -21.51 -5.52
CA GLN A 271 -14.83 -21.68 -5.11
C GLN A 271 -15.45 -20.29 -4.91
N PRO A 272 -16.52 -19.96 -5.65
CA PRO A 272 -17.19 -18.66 -5.49
C PRO A 272 -17.83 -18.55 -4.12
N ASP A 273 -17.77 -17.36 -3.54
CA ASP A 273 -18.52 -17.06 -2.33
C ASP A 273 -20.03 -16.97 -2.66
N PRO A 274 -20.92 -17.23 -1.67
CA PRO A 274 -22.35 -17.04 -1.86
C PRO A 274 -22.66 -15.62 -2.32
N ALA A 275 -23.61 -15.47 -3.24
CA ALA A 275 -24.02 -14.16 -3.71
C ALA A 275 -24.54 -13.33 -2.53
N PRO A 276 -24.01 -12.12 -2.29
CA PRO A 276 -24.47 -11.30 -1.18
C PRO A 276 -25.90 -10.84 -1.45
N SER A 277 -26.78 -11.02 -0.47
CA SER A 277 -28.17 -10.52 -0.54
C SER A 277 -28.30 -9.08 -0.08
N GLU A 278 -27.31 -8.56 0.66
CA GLU A 278 -27.37 -7.29 1.40
C GLU A 278 -26.94 -6.06 0.59
N TYR A 279 -26.22 -6.23 -0.53
CA TYR A 279 -25.64 -5.12 -1.31
C TYR A 279 -26.41 -4.81 -2.62
N GLY A 280 -27.67 -5.25 -2.72
CA GLY A 280 -28.52 -4.95 -3.87
C GLY A 280 -28.18 -5.78 -5.12
N GLN A 281 -28.29 -5.17 -6.30
CA GLN A 281 -28.12 -5.88 -7.58
C GLN A 281 -26.68 -6.36 -7.76
N THR A 282 -26.52 -7.63 -8.13
CA THR A 282 -25.23 -8.25 -8.44
C THR A 282 -25.10 -8.59 -9.92
N GLN A 283 -23.86 -8.67 -10.40
CA GLN A 283 -23.50 -9.20 -11.72
C GLN A 283 -22.36 -10.20 -11.60
N LYS A 284 -22.30 -11.16 -12.52
CA LYS A 284 -21.15 -12.07 -12.61
C LYS A 284 -19.94 -11.30 -13.11
N MET A 285 -18.93 -11.19 -12.26
CA MET A 285 -17.66 -10.55 -12.59
C MET A 285 -16.52 -11.50 -12.27
N ASN A 286 -15.49 -11.48 -13.12
CA ASN A 286 -14.18 -11.97 -12.73
C ASN A 286 -13.40 -10.93 -11.92
N LEU A 287 -12.20 -11.29 -11.43
CA LEU A 287 -11.48 -10.41 -10.52
C LEU A 287 -11.08 -9.10 -11.22
N PHE A 288 -10.58 -9.12 -12.46
CA PHE A 288 -10.22 -7.85 -13.14
C PHE A 288 -11.45 -6.97 -13.38
N GLN A 289 -12.60 -7.56 -13.71
CA GLN A 289 -13.87 -6.82 -13.89
C GLN A 289 -14.35 -6.20 -12.57
N SER A 290 -14.15 -6.89 -11.43
CA SER A 290 -14.48 -6.34 -10.12
C SER A 290 -13.57 -5.15 -9.75
N ILE A 291 -12.29 -5.19 -10.13
CA ILE A 291 -11.37 -4.05 -10.00
C ILE A 291 -11.85 -2.89 -10.87
N THR A 292 -12.19 -3.14 -12.14
CA THR A 292 -12.76 -2.09 -13.01
C THR A 292 -14.03 -1.49 -12.40
N SER A 293 -14.91 -2.31 -11.83
CA SER A 293 -16.14 -1.84 -11.17
C SER A 293 -15.86 -0.98 -9.94
N ALA A 294 -14.87 -1.36 -9.12
CA ALA A 294 -14.44 -0.54 -7.98
C ALA A 294 -13.88 0.82 -8.42
N LEU A 295 -13.00 0.83 -9.42
CA LEU A 295 -12.41 2.07 -9.97
C LEU A 295 -13.48 2.95 -10.61
N ASP A 296 -14.44 2.36 -11.33
CA ASP A 296 -15.59 3.08 -11.90
C ASP A 296 -16.40 3.77 -10.78
N ASN A 297 -16.76 3.03 -9.72
CA ASN A 297 -17.50 3.60 -8.60
C ASN A 297 -16.71 4.72 -7.88
N ALA A 298 -15.41 4.55 -7.68
CA ALA A 298 -14.54 5.56 -7.07
C ALA A 298 -14.49 6.85 -7.92
N LEU A 299 -14.27 6.73 -9.23
CA LEU A 299 -14.22 7.87 -10.15
C LEU A 299 -15.58 8.57 -10.29
N ALA A 300 -16.69 7.83 -10.22
CA ALA A 300 -18.04 8.39 -10.24
C ALA A 300 -18.34 9.22 -8.98
N LYS A 301 -17.98 8.71 -7.81
CA LYS A 301 -18.31 9.29 -6.50
C LYS A 301 -17.38 10.44 -6.13
N ASP A 302 -16.09 10.31 -6.41
CA ASP A 302 -15.07 11.29 -6.05
C ASP A 302 -14.58 12.03 -7.30
N PRO A 303 -14.91 13.33 -7.48
CA PRO A 303 -14.47 14.10 -8.65
C PRO A 303 -12.96 14.37 -8.66
N THR A 304 -12.26 14.20 -7.54
CA THR A 304 -10.81 14.41 -7.43
C THR A 304 -10.00 13.18 -7.82
N ALA A 305 -10.64 12.00 -7.84
CA ALA A 305 -9.94 10.75 -8.07
C ALA A 305 -9.30 10.68 -9.46
N VAL A 306 -8.06 10.21 -9.52
CA VAL A 306 -7.34 9.95 -10.76
C VAL A 306 -6.67 8.58 -10.73
N VAL A 307 -6.64 7.90 -11.86
CA VAL A 307 -5.97 6.61 -12.08
C VAL A 307 -4.81 6.81 -13.04
N PHE A 308 -3.62 6.42 -12.64
CA PHE A 308 -2.42 6.61 -13.46
C PHE A 308 -1.39 5.50 -13.24
N GLY A 309 -0.57 5.27 -14.25
CA GLY A 309 0.47 4.26 -14.26
C GLY A 309 0.88 3.93 -15.70
N GLU A 310 1.67 2.89 -15.88
CA GLU A 310 2.09 2.44 -17.20
C GLU A 310 0.94 1.75 -17.93
N ASP A 311 0.63 2.25 -19.13
CA ASP A 311 -0.38 1.69 -20.05
C ASP A 311 -1.83 1.59 -19.52
N VAL A 312 -2.17 2.28 -18.44
CA VAL A 312 -3.54 2.28 -17.89
C VAL A 312 -4.58 2.91 -18.83
N ALA A 313 -4.17 3.79 -19.74
CA ALA A 313 -5.07 4.56 -20.59
C ALA A 313 -5.85 3.72 -21.60
N PHE A 314 -5.24 2.69 -22.19
CA PHE A 314 -5.91 1.81 -23.15
C PHE A 314 -6.72 0.70 -22.44
N GLY A 315 -6.53 0.58 -21.13
CA GLY A 315 -7.19 -0.41 -20.28
C GLY A 315 -6.27 -1.23 -19.39
N GLY A 316 -4.95 -1.00 -19.47
CA GLY A 316 -3.94 -1.76 -18.71
C GLY A 316 -3.67 -3.14 -19.31
N VAL A 317 -2.48 -3.68 -19.04
CA VAL A 317 -2.05 -4.99 -19.57
C VAL A 317 -2.93 -6.16 -19.09
N PHE A 318 -3.59 -6.00 -17.92
CA PHE A 318 -4.56 -6.95 -17.36
C PHE A 318 -6.03 -6.57 -17.57
N ARG A 319 -6.31 -5.50 -18.31
CA ARG A 319 -7.66 -4.96 -18.59
C ARG A 319 -8.41 -4.36 -17.39
N CYS A 320 -7.75 -4.10 -16.27
CA CYS A 320 -8.38 -3.55 -15.07
C CYS A 320 -8.94 -2.14 -15.24
N THR A 321 -8.48 -1.36 -16.23
CA THR A 321 -8.91 0.04 -16.45
C THR A 321 -9.64 0.26 -17.79
N VAL A 322 -10.06 -0.82 -18.47
CA VAL A 322 -10.74 -0.73 -19.77
C VAL A 322 -11.99 0.16 -19.69
N GLY A 323 -12.13 1.07 -20.65
CA GLY A 323 -13.28 1.97 -20.77
C GLY A 323 -13.33 3.13 -19.78
N LEU A 324 -12.50 3.14 -18.73
CA LEU A 324 -12.52 4.20 -17.72
C LEU A 324 -12.06 5.55 -18.29
N ARG A 325 -11.06 5.56 -19.17
CA ARG A 325 -10.59 6.79 -19.83
C ARG A 325 -11.66 7.40 -20.73
N ASP A 326 -12.39 6.58 -21.48
CA ASP A 326 -13.46 7.06 -22.35
C ASP A 326 -14.63 7.64 -21.54
N LYS A 327 -14.90 7.04 -20.37
CA LYS A 327 -15.99 7.47 -19.46
C LYS A 327 -15.64 8.74 -18.66
N TYR A 328 -14.42 8.82 -18.12
CA TYR A 328 -14.00 9.85 -17.15
C TYR A 328 -13.03 10.90 -17.70
N GLY A 329 -12.56 10.72 -18.93
CA GLY A 329 -11.67 11.65 -19.62
C GLY A 329 -10.19 11.38 -19.37
N LYS A 330 -9.38 11.87 -20.32
CA LYS A 330 -7.92 11.70 -20.33
C LYS A 330 -7.19 12.37 -19.16
N ASP A 331 -7.81 13.34 -18.50
CA ASP A 331 -7.20 14.05 -17.37
C ASP A 331 -7.38 13.27 -16.06
N ARG A 332 -8.25 12.26 -16.04
CA ARG A 332 -8.52 11.40 -14.87
C ARG A 332 -7.98 9.98 -15.00
N VAL A 333 -7.78 9.50 -16.22
CA VAL A 333 -7.18 8.18 -16.49
C VAL A 333 -6.09 8.33 -17.56
N PHE A 334 -4.82 8.29 -17.14
CA PHE A 334 -3.69 8.63 -18.01
C PHE A 334 -2.44 7.78 -17.79
N ASN A 335 -1.66 7.63 -18.86
CA ASN A 335 -0.36 6.96 -18.80
C ASN A 335 0.68 7.87 -18.16
N THR A 336 1.59 7.27 -17.41
CA THR A 336 2.84 7.90 -16.97
C THR A 336 4.00 7.48 -17.89
N PRO A 337 5.16 8.16 -17.83
CA PRO A 337 6.42 7.56 -18.25
C PRO A 337 6.71 6.25 -17.49
N LEU A 338 7.54 5.40 -18.07
CA LEU A 338 7.93 4.10 -17.51
C LEU A 338 8.97 4.29 -16.39
N CYS A 339 8.49 4.49 -15.16
CA CYS A 339 9.32 4.86 -14.00
C CYS A 339 8.52 4.76 -12.69
N GLU A 340 8.63 3.63 -11.98
CA GLU A 340 7.80 3.31 -10.81
C GLU A 340 8.04 4.26 -9.62
N GLN A 341 9.30 4.67 -9.39
CA GLN A 341 9.61 5.70 -8.39
C GLN A 341 8.91 7.03 -8.70
N GLY A 342 8.81 7.37 -9.99
CA GLY A 342 8.11 8.56 -10.46
C GLY A 342 6.61 8.44 -10.27
N ILE A 343 6.04 7.27 -10.58
CA ILE A 343 4.61 6.96 -10.39
C ILE A 343 4.21 7.17 -8.93
N VAL A 344 4.92 6.55 -7.98
CA VAL A 344 4.56 6.67 -6.56
C VAL A 344 4.83 8.07 -6.03
N GLY A 345 5.98 8.67 -6.34
CA GLY A 345 6.28 10.05 -5.91
C GLY A 345 5.27 11.07 -6.43
N PHE A 346 4.83 10.91 -7.68
CA PHE A 346 3.76 11.72 -8.27
C PHE A 346 2.42 11.50 -7.56
N GLY A 347 2.06 10.25 -7.25
CA GLY A 347 0.85 9.92 -6.50
C GLY A 347 0.83 10.50 -5.08
N ILE A 348 1.97 10.47 -4.38
CA ILE A 348 2.14 11.14 -3.09
C ILE A 348 1.85 12.64 -3.24
N GLY A 349 2.43 13.30 -4.25
CA GLY A 349 2.21 14.71 -4.52
C GLY A 349 0.73 15.06 -4.74
N ILE A 350 0.00 14.25 -5.52
CA ILE A 350 -1.45 14.40 -5.71
C ILE A 350 -2.17 14.28 -4.36
N ALA A 351 -1.91 13.21 -3.61
CA ALA A 351 -2.58 12.92 -2.35
C ALA A 351 -2.36 14.01 -1.29
N VAL A 352 -1.18 14.65 -1.28
CA VAL A 352 -0.87 15.78 -0.38
C VAL A 352 -1.74 17.00 -0.63
N THR A 353 -2.23 17.20 -1.85
CA THR A 353 -3.21 18.26 -2.16
C THR A 353 -4.63 17.96 -1.69
N GLY A 354 -4.88 16.71 -1.27
CA GLY A 354 -6.20 16.22 -0.86
C GLY A 354 -6.97 15.47 -1.95
N ALA A 355 -6.48 15.41 -3.18
CA ALA A 355 -7.09 14.61 -4.25
C ALA A 355 -6.80 13.11 -4.09
N THR A 356 -7.70 12.26 -4.56
CA THR A 356 -7.52 10.81 -4.51
C THR A 356 -6.61 10.31 -5.64
N ALA A 357 -5.51 9.65 -5.27
CA ALA A 357 -4.48 9.16 -6.19
C ALA A 357 -4.49 7.63 -6.22
N ILE A 358 -4.85 7.04 -7.37
CA ILE A 358 -4.90 5.59 -7.56
C ILE A 358 -3.81 5.19 -8.56
N ALA A 359 -2.64 4.86 -8.03
CA ALA A 359 -1.47 4.49 -8.81
C ALA A 359 -1.50 2.99 -9.18
N GLU A 360 -1.18 2.64 -10.42
CA GLU A 360 -0.89 1.27 -10.84
C GLU A 360 0.63 1.06 -10.98
N ILE A 361 1.15 0.05 -10.29
CA ILE A 361 2.45 -0.55 -10.60
C ILE A 361 2.19 -1.83 -11.38
N GLN A 362 2.81 -1.97 -12.56
CA GLN A 362 2.38 -2.95 -13.57
C GLN A 362 2.51 -4.40 -13.11
N PHE A 363 3.49 -4.70 -12.25
CA PHE A 363 3.61 -5.97 -11.50
C PHE A 363 4.18 -5.67 -10.12
N ALA A 364 3.75 -6.41 -9.09
CA ALA A 364 4.31 -6.28 -7.74
C ALA A 364 5.83 -6.52 -7.73
N ASP A 365 6.35 -7.31 -8.66
CA ASP A 365 7.77 -7.53 -8.92
C ASP A 365 8.54 -6.23 -9.26
N TYR A 366 7.86 -5.23 -9.82
CA TYR A 366 8.42 -3.94 -10.25
C TYR A 366 8.16 -2.82 -9.24
N ILE A 367 7.67 -3.13 -8.04
CA ILE A 367 7.41 -2.10 -7.02
C ILE A 367 8.69 -1.60 -6.34
N PHE A 368 9.79 -2.35 -6.42
CA PHE A 368 11.01 -2.06 -5.68
C PHE A 368 11.74 -0.76 -6.05
N PRO A 369 11.76 -0.28 -7.30
CA PRO A 369 12.23 1.07 -7.61
C PRO A 369 11.47 2.15 -6.81
N ALA A 370 10.19 1.93 -6.51
CA ALA A 370 9.38 2.83 -5.70
C ALA A 370 9.49 2.60 -4.18
N PHE A 371 10.31 1.63 -3.72
CA PHE A 371 10.37 1.25 -2.31
C PHE A 371 10.73 2.42 -1.40
N ASP A 372 11.66 3.29 -1.81
CA ASP A 372 12.02 4.48 -1.05
C ASP A 372 10.84 5.47 -0.90
N GLN A 373 10.11 5.75 -1.99
CA GLN A 373 8.92 6.60 -1.96
C GLN A 373 7.81 6.00 -1.09
N ILE A 374 7.67 4.67 -1.07
CA ILE A 374 6.67 4.02 -0.22
C ILE A 374 7.09 4.09 1.25
N VAL A 375 8.32 3.69 1.56
CA VAL A 375 8.77 3.45 2.93
C VAL A 375 9.20 4.73 3.64
N ASN A 376 9.99 5.57 2.99
CA ASN A 376 10.53 6.79 3.60
C ASN A 376 9.61 7.98 3.43
N GLU A 377 8.89 8.07 2.33
CA GLU A 377 7.99 9.20 2.06
C GLU A 377 6.55 8.88 2.48
N ALA A 378 5.84 8.01 1.77
CA ALA A 378 4.41 7.79 1.98
C ALA A 378 4.07 7.36 3.41
N ALA A 379 4.73 6.30 3.90
CA ALA A 379 4.46 5.75 5.23
C ALA A 379 4.70 6.76 6.36
N LYS A 380 5.69 7.64 6.21
CA LYS A 380 6.10 8.59 7.25
C LYS A 380 5.48 9.97 7.07
N TYR A 381 4.74 10.22 5.98
CA TYR A 381 4.31 11.56 5.57
C TYR A 381 3.46 12.26 6.64
N ARG A 382 2.49 11.54 7.22
CA ARG A 382 1.63 12.03 8.31
C ARG A 382 2.42 12.24 9.60
N TYR A 383 3.24 11.26 9.97
CA TYR A 383 3.98 11.27 11.22
C TYR A 383 5.03 12.39 11.26
N ARG A 384 5.86 12.51 10.21
CA ARG A 384 6.96 13.49 10.14
C ARG A 384 6.50 14.94 10.11
N SER A 385 5.24 15.18 9.74
CA SER A 385 4.67 16.53 9.67
C SER A 385 3.87 16.91 10.92
N GLY A 386 3.70 15.99 11.89
CA GLY A 386 2.78 16.21 13.00
C GLY A 386 1.33 16.41 12.53
N ASP A 387 0.93 15.68 11.48
CA ASP A 387 -0.38 15.76 10.80
C ASP A 387 -0.66 17.07 10.04
N LEU A 388 0.33 17.96 9.89
CA LEU A 388 0.17 19.15 9.04
C LEU A 388 -0.02 18.80 7.55
N PHE A 389 0.58 17.69 7.11
CA PHE A 389 0.44 17.14 5.77
C PHE A 389 0.29 15.63 5.82
N ASN A 390 -0.46 15.05 4.89
CA ASN A 390 -0.57 13.60 4.75
C ASN A 390 -0.81 13.21 3.28
N CYS A 391 -0.51 11.97 2.93
CA CYS A 391 -0.84 11.36 1.65
C CYS A 391 -1.86 10.23 1.83
N GLY A 392 -2.86 10.45 2.70
CA GLY A 392 -3.82 9.43 3.08
C GLY A 392 -4.70 8.92 1.94
N ASN A 393 -4.98 9.77 0.93
CA ASN A 393 -5.79 9.41 -0.22
C ASN A 393 -4.97 8.74 -1.35
N LEU A 394 -3.84 8.09 -1.03
CA LEU A 394 -3.02 7.33 -1.97
C LEU A 394 -3.36 5.84 -1.87
N THR A 395 -3.72 5.22 -2.99
CA THR A 395 -3.75 3.77 -3.14
C THR A 395 -2.82 3.34 -4.26
N ILE A 396 -1.90 2.44 -3.96
CA ILE A 396 -1.00 1.80 -4.93
C ILE A 396 -1.52 0.39 -5.17
N ARG A 397 -1.92 0.08 -6.39
CA ARG A 397 -2.40 -1.24 -6.77
C ARG A 397 -1.42 -1.95 -7.71
N ALA A 398 -1.21 -3.24 -7.51
CA ALA A 398 -0.25 -4.02 -8.27
C ALA A 398 -0.66 -5.51 -8.43
N PRO A 399 -0.51 -6.10 -9.63
CA PRO A 399 -0.68 -7.54 -9.83
C PRO A 399 0.34 -8.36 -9.03
N TRP A 400 -0.12 -9.37 -8.29
CA TRP A 400 0.65 -10.09 -7.27
C TRP A 400 0.55 -11.62 -7.42
N GLY A 401 1.53 -12.36 -6.88
CA GLY A 401 1.49 -13.82 -6.73
C GLY A 401 1.86 -14.60 -8.00
N CYS A 402 2.01 -15.91 -7.88
CA CYS A 402 2.40 -16.78 -8.98
C CYS A 402 1.34 -16.86 -10.10
N VAL A 403 1.72 -17.36 -11.28
CA VAL A 403 0.84 -17.41 -12.47
C VAL A 403 1.05 -18.65 -13.35
N GLY A 404 1.83 -19.63 -12.88
CA GLY A 404 2.15 -20.89 -13.57
C GLY A 404 3.44 -20.85 -14.40
N HIS A 405 3.89 -19.66 -14.81
CA HIS A 405 5.01 -19.47 -15.72
C HIS A 405 5.68 -18.08 -15.60
N GLY A 406 5.45 -17.38 -14.49
CA GLY A 406 5.91 -15.98 -14.34
C GLY A 406 7.41 -15.82 -14.04
N ALA A 407 8.06 -16.91 -13.64
CA ALA A 407 9.47 -16.93 -13.23
C ALA A 407 9.77 -15.86 -12.16
N LEU A 408 10.95 -15.22 -12.24
CA LEU A 408 11.46 -14.36 -11.17
C LEU A 408 10.72 -13.01 -11.07
N TYR A 409 10.15 -12.51 -12.16
CA TYR A 409 9.71 -11.11 -12.28
C TYR A 409 8.23 -10.94 -12.65
N HIS A 410 7.45 -12.02 -12.61
CA HIS A 410 5.99 -11.94 -12.72
C HIS A 410 5.27 -12.86 -11.71
N SER A 411 5.94 -13.22 -10.62
CA SER A 411 5.43 -14.19 -9.63
C SER A 411 5.68 -13.80 -8.17
N GLN A 412 6.32 -12.65 -7.91
CA GLN A 412 6.69 -12.29 -6.55
C GLN A 412 5.47 -11.97 -5.68
N SER A 413 5.70 -12.19 -4.38
CA SER A 413 4.77 -11.91 -3.29
C SER A 413 5.49 -11.05 -2.24
N PRO A 414 5.60 -9.71 -2.45
CA PRO A 414 6.51 -8.86 -1.67
C PRO A 414 5.89 -8.28 -0.40
N GLU A 415 4.73 -8.76 0.05
CA GLU A 415 4.00 -8.17 1.18
C GLU A 415 4.81 -8.08 2.48
N ALA A 416 5.71 -9.05 2.72
CA ALA A 416 6.56 -9.07 3.89
C ALA A 416 7.58 -7.92 3.94
N PHE A 417 8.07 -7.45 2.79
CA PHE A 417 8.95 -6.28 2.74
C PHE A 417 8.24 -5.02 3.25
N PHE A 418 6.95 -4.91 2.96
CA PHE A 418 6.13 -3.76 3.34
C PHE A 418 5.54 -3.91 4.75
N ALA A 419 5.35 -5.13 5.23
CA ALA A 419 4.82 -5.40 6.56
C ALA A 419 5.69 -4.83 7.70
N HIS A 420 6.99 -4.64 7.46
CA HIS A 420 7.92 -4.03 8.42
C HIS A 420 7.97 -2.48 8.36
N CYS A 421 7.06 -1.84 7.62
CA CYS A 421 7.03 -0.38 7.45
C CYS A 421 5.77 0.23 8.10
N PRO A 422 5.86 0.75 9.34
CA PRO A 422 4.75 1.45 9.98
C PRO A 422 4.28 2.67 9.18
N GLY A 423 2.96 2.83 9.03
CA GLY A 423 2.32 3.98 8.40
C GLY A 423 1.71 3.72 7.01
N ILE A 424 1.90 2.52 6.45
CA ILE A 424 1.16 2.03 5.28
C ILE A 424 0.21 0.91 5.68
N LYS A 425 -0.80 0.66 4.84
CA LYS A 425 -1.64 -0.54 4.90
C LYS A 425 -1.36 -1.46 3.72
N VAL A 426 -1.41 -2.78 3.94
CA VAL A 426 -1.17 -3.79 2.89
C VAL A 426 -2.31 -4.78 2.86
N VAL A 427 -2.97 -4.92 1.70
CA VAL A 427 -4.25 -5.63 1.54
C VAL A 427 -4.22 -6.56 0.33
N ILE A 428 -4.74 -7.78 0.49
CA ILE A 428 -4.72 -8.84 -0.54
C ILE A 428 -6.08 -9.57 -0.54
N PRO A 429 -6.92 -9.44 -1.59
CA PRO A 429 -8.20 -10.14 -1.68
C PRO A 429 -8.02 -11.57 -2.20
N ARG A 430 -8.97 -12.47 -1.90
CA ARG A 430 -9.00 -13.85 -2.44
C ARG A 430 -9.96 -14.06 -3.62
N SER A 431 -10.85 -13.10 -3.89
CA SER A 431 -11.99 -13.28 -4.81
C SER A 431 -12.50 -11.95 -5.41
N PRO A 432 -13.27 -11.96 -6.52
CA PRO A 432 -13.85 -10.75 -7.11
C PRO A 432 -14.71 -9.89 -6.15
N LEU A 433 -15.54 -10.52 -5.31
CA LEU A 433 -16.35 -9.84 -4.30
C LEU A 433 -15.44 -9.16 -3.26
N GLN A 434 -14.47 -9.90 -2.74
CA GLN A 434 -13.47 -9.36 -1.81
C GLN A 434 -12.70 -8.20 -2.43
N ALA A 435 -12.26 -8.37 -3.68
CA ALA A 435 -11.41 -7.41 -4.36
C ALA A 435 -12.09 -6.05 -4.52
N LYS A 436 -13.36 -6.01 -4.94
CA LYS A 436 -14.09 -4.74 -5.06
C LYS A 436 -14.27 -4.06 -3.70
N GLY A 437 -14.76 -4.78 -2.69
CA GLY A 437 -15.04 -4.19 -1.37
C GLY A 437 -13.79 -3.72 -0.63
N LEU A 438 -12.70 -4.48 -0.70
CA LEU A 438 -11.42 -4.12 -0.09
C LEU A 438 -10.71 -2.99 -0.85
N LEU A 439 -10.77 -2.98 -2.19
CA LEU A 439 -10.16 -1.89 -2.98
C LEU A 439 -10.87 -0.56 -2.74
N LEU A 440 -12.21 -0.54 -2.72
CA LEU A 440 -12.96 0.66 -2.36
C LEU A 440 -12.60 1.15 -0.95
N SER A 441 -12.42 0.22 -0.01
CA SER A 441 -11.98 0.57 1.34
C SER A 441 -10.56 1.13 1.38
N CYS A 442 -9.62 0.63 0.57
CA CYS A 442 -8.29 1.21 0.42
C CYS A 442 -8.33 2.63 -0.15
N ILE A 443 -9.14 2.84 -1.21
CA ILE A 443 -9.29 4.14 -1.87
C ILE A 443 -9.86 5.19 -0.91
N GLU A 444 -10.78 4.78 -0.02
CA GLU A 444 -11.45 5.68 0.91
C GLU A 444 -10.69 5.88 2.24
N ASP A 445 -9.81 4.93 2.60
CA ASP A 445 -8.99 5.00 3.82
C ASP A 445 -8.13 6.26 3.85
N LYS A 446 -7.79 6.72 5.07
CA LYS A 446 -6.96 7.92 5.27
C LYS A 446 -5.51 7.58 5.54
N ASN A 447 -5.02 6.48 4.99
CA ASN A 447 -3.61 6.08 5.03
C ASN A 447 -3.19 5.56 3.67
N PRO A 448 -1.92 5.75 3.27
CA PRO A 448 -1.42 5.16 2.03
C PRO A 448 -1.58 3.64 2.06
N CYS A 449 -2.32 3.11 1.09
CA CYS A 449 -2.64 1.69 0.98
C CYS A 449 -1.88 1.06 -0.20
N ILE A 450 -1.39 -0.16 0.00
CA ILE A 450 -0.92 -1.07 -1.05
C ILE A 450 -1.96 -2.17 -1.21
N PHE A 451 -2.49 -2.30 -2.42
CA PHE A 451 -3.50 -3.30 -2.77
C PHE A 451 -2.92 -4.28 -3.80
N PHE A 452 -2.65 -5.50 -3.37
CA PHE A 452 -2.11 -6.54 -4.23
C PHE A 452 -3.22 -7.37 -4.84
N GLU A 453 -3.22 -7.51 -6.17
CA GLU A 453 -4.26 -8.20 -6.93
C GLU A 453 -3.75 -9.58 -7.39
N PRO A 454 -4.22 -10.73 -6.85
CA PRO A 454 -3.70 -12.03 -7.26
C PRO A 454 -3.95 -12.32 -8.74
N LYS A 455 -2.89 -12.21 -9.55
CA LYS A 455 -3.04 -12.08 -11.00
C LYS A 455 -3.56 -13.36 -11.67
N ILE A 456 -3.28 -14.52 -11.08
CA ILE A 456 -3.81 -15.82 -11.53
C ILE A 456 -5.35 -15.89 -11.43
N LEU A 457 -5.95 -15.09 -10.54
CA LEU A 457 -7.40 -15.03 -10.33
C LEU A 457 -8.11 -14.08 -11.30
N TYR A 458 -7.40 -13.17 -11.99
CA TYR A 458 -8.02 -12.16 -12.86
C TYR A 458 -9.08 -12.73 -13.79
N ARG A 459 -8.80 -13.88 -14.40
CA ARG A 459 -9.70 -14.55 -15.35
C ARG A 459 -10.23 -15.89 -14.84
N ALA A 460 -9.60 -16.47 -13.81
CA ALA A 460 -9.95 -17.79 -13.30
C ALA A 460 -11.13 -17.75 -12.30
N ALA A 461 -11.24 -16.68 -11.52
CA ALA A 461 -12.31 -16.51 -10.55
C ALA A 461 -13.48 -15.76 -11.18
N VAL A 462 -14.70 -16.27 -11.06
CA VAL A 462 -15.95 -15.60 -11.49
C VAL A 462 -17.02 -15.84 -10.43
N GLU A 463 -17.60 -14.76 -9.90
CA GLU A 463 -18.68 -14.85 -8.91
C GLU A 463 -19.63 -13.65 -8.99
N GLN A 464 -20.67 -13.64 -8.16
CA GLN A 464 -21.62 -12.53 -8.09
C GLN A 464 -21.03 -11.37 -7.29
N VAL A 465 -20.93 -10.21 -7.93
CA VAL A 465 -20.37 -8.98 -7.33
C VAL A 465 -21.42 -7.87 -7.41
N PRO A 466 -21.72 -7.16 -6.30
CA PRO A 466 -22.62 -6.01 -6.31
C PRO A 466 -22.17 -4.95 -7.32
N VAL A 467 -23.12 -4.36 -8.04
CA VAL A 467 -22.86 -3.31 -9.04
C VAL A 467 -22.53 -1.98 -8.37
N GLU A 468 -23.26 -1.66 -7.31
CA GLU A 468 -23.05 -0.46 -6.48
C GLU A 468 -21.83 -0.63 -5.56
N PRO A 469 -21.25 0.49 -5.05
CA PRO A 469 -20.15 0.42 -4.11
C PRO A 469 -20.58 -0.18 -2.77
N TYR A 470 -19.68 -0.95 -2.17
CA TYR A 470 -19.75 -1.47 -0.80
C TYR A 470 -18.31 -1.58 -0.27
N ASN A 471 -18.18 -1.65 1.06
CA ASN A 471 -16.89 -1.69 1.72
C ASN A 471 -16.76 -3.00 2.51
N ILE A 472 -15.57 -3.57 2.47
CA ILE A 472 -15.14 -4.64 3.36
C ILE A 472 -14.08 -4.03 4.30
N PRO A 473 -14.24 -4.15 5.63
CA PRO A 473 -13.33 -3.49 6.56
C PRO A 473 -11.90 -4.00 6.41
N LEU A 474 -10.96 -3.06 6.39
CA LEU A 474 -9.53 -3.35 6.48
C LEU A 474 -9.19 -3.82 7.90
N SER A 475 -8.07 -4.52 8.05
CA SER A 475 -7.58 -5.03 9.35
C SER A 475 -8.59 -5.95 10.06
N GLN A 476 -9.38 -6.69 9.27
CA GLN A 476 -10.31 -7.71 9.74
C GLN A 476 -10.07 -8.98 8.92
N ALA A 477 -9.81 -10.10 9.57
CA ALA A 477 -9.77 -11.40 8.93
C ALA A 477 -11.21 -11.93 8.72
N GLU A 478 -11.34 -13.03 7.97
CA GLU A 478 -12.63 -13.68 7.75
C GLU A 478 -12.50 -15.19 8.00
N VAL A 479 -13.33 -15.71 8.90
CA VAL A 479 -13.45 -17.15 9.14
C VAL A 479 -14.41 -17.74 8.10
N LEU A 480 -13.87 -18.45 7.11
CA LEU A 480 -14.61 -18.99 5.97
C LEU A 480 -15.26 -20.34 6.27
N GLN A 481 -14.62 -21.11 7.14
CA GLN A 481 -15.08 -22.41 7.59
C GLN A 481 -14.75 -22.51 9.07
N THR A 482 -15.74 -22.87 9.88
CA THR A 482 -15.51 -23.12 11.30
C THR A 482 -14.93 -24.52 11.51
N GLY A 483 -14.05 -24.65 12.49
CA GLY A 483 -13.48 -25.94 12.88
C GLY A 483 -13.04 -25.97 14.34
N SER A 484 -12.61 -27.15 14.80
CA SER A 484 -12.32 -27.42 16.22
C SER A 484 -10.91 -27.95 16.49
N ASP A 485 -10.21 -28.52 15.51
CA ASP A 485 -8.99 -29.30 15.78
C ASP A 485 -7.72 -28.56 15.36
N VAL A 486 -7.83 -27.67 14.37
CA VAL A 486 -6.73 -26.88 13.82
C VAL A 486 -7.23 -25.60 13.19
N THR A 487 -6.45 -24.53 13.32
CA THR A 487 -6.62 -23.27 12.57
C THR A 487 -5.66 -23.23 11.39
N MET A 488 -6.16 -22.86 10.21
CA MET A 488 -5.38 -22.62 9.01
C MET A 488 -5.55 -21.18 8.53
N VAL A 489 -4.45 -20.46 8.35
CA VAL A 489 -4.43 -19.04 7.92
C VAL A 489 -3.69 -18.90 6.59
N ALA A 490 -4.30 -18.19 5.64
CA ALA A 490 -3.68 -17.78 4.38
C ALA A 490 -4.28 -16.46 3.87
N TRP A 491 -3.80 -15.99 2.72
CA TRP A 491 -4.32 -14.83 1.98
C TRP A 491 -4.17 -15.04 0.47
N GLY A 492 -4.90 -14.25 -0.32
CA GLY A 492 -4.85 -14.34 -1.79
C GLY A 492 -5.27 -15.72 -2.32
N THR A 493 -4.57 -16.21 -3.35
CA THR A 493 -4.85 -17.52 -3.97
C THR A 493 -4.71 -18.68 -2.98
N GLN A 494 -3.80 -18.56 -2.00
CA GLN A 494 -3.46 -19.61 -1.06
C GLN A 494 -4.63 -19.98 -0.13
N VAL A 495 -5.62 -19.10 0.02
CA VAL A 495 -6.88 -19.42 0.72
C VAL A 495 -7.61 -20.60 0.06
N HIS A 496 -7.64 -20.65 -1.27
CA HIS A 496 -8.28 -21.75 -2.00
C HIS A 496 -7.52 -23.06 -1.83
N VAL A 497 -6.20 -23.00 -1.67
CA VAL A 497 -5.36 -24.17 -1.36
C VAL A 497 -5.70 -24.72 0.02
N ILE A 498 -5.75 -23.87 1.06
CA ILE A 498 -6.06 -24.35 2.42
C ILE A 498 -7.53 -24.78 2.57
N LYS A 499 -8.48 -24.23 1.79
CA LYS A 499 -9.85 -24.77 1.72
C LYS A 499 -9.87 -26.21 1.18
N GLU A 500 -9.08 -26.51 0.15
CA GLU A 500 -8.96 -27.89 -0.36
C GLU A 500 -8.28 -28.82 0.66
N VAL A 501 -7.25 -28.32 1.37
CA VAL A 501 -6.59 -29.06 2.46
C VAL A 501 -7.55 -29.37 3.60
N ALA A 502 -8.44 -28.44 3.97
CA ALA A 502 -9.48 -28.66 4.97
C ALA A 502 -10.41 -29.82 4.59
N ALA A 503 -10.83 -29.86 3.32
CA ALA A 503 -11.64 -30.96 2.79
C ALA A 503 -10.88 -32.29 2.81
N MET A 504 -9.61 -32.29 2.40
CA MET A 504 -8.75 -33.49 2.44
C MET A 504 -8.53 -33.99 3.88
N ALA A 505 -8.35 -33.09 4.85
CA ALA A 505 -8.18 -33.42 6.25
C ALA A 505 -9.45 -34.04 6.85
N GLN A 506 -10.62 -33.48 6.55
CA GLN A 506 -11.90 -34.04 6.97
C GLN A 506 -12.14 -35.43 6.37
N GLU A 507 -11.90 -35.61 5.08
CA GLU A 507 -12.12 -36.88 4.37
C GLU A 507 -11.16 -37.98 4.83
N LYS A 508 -9.87 -37.66 4.96
CA LYS A 508 -8.81 -38.66 5.11
C LYS A 508 -8.38 -38.89 6.55
N LEU A 509 -8.54 -37.89 7.41
CA LEU A 509 -8.07 -37.92 8.79
C LEU A 509 -9.21 -37.72 9.81
N GLY A 510 -10.40 -37.32 9.36
CA GLY A 510 -11.51 -36.95 10.25
C GLY A 510 -11.25 -35.66 11.04
N VAL A 511 -10.36 -34.79 10.56
CA VAL A 511 -9.91 -33.57 11.24
C VAL A 511 -10.75 -32.36 10.82
N SER A 512 -11.30 -31.67 11.80
CA SER A 512 -12.11 -30.45 11.67
C SER A 512 -11.22 -29.20 11.63
N CYS A 513 -11.10 -28.60 10.45
CA CYS A 513 -10.24 -27.44 10.23
C CYS A 513 -11.03 -26.12 10.19
N GLU A 514 -10.57 -25.13 10.96
CA GLU A 514 -10.98 -23.73 10.84
C GLU A 514 -10.13 -23.04 9.75
N VAL A 515 -10.77 -22.40 8.78
CA VAL A 515 -10.10 -21.74 7.65
C VAL A 515 -10.29 -20.23 7.74
N ILE A 516 -9.19 -19.49 7.79
CA ILE A 516 -9.16 -18.04 7.91
C ILE A 516 -8.47 -17.42 6.71
N ASP A 517 -9.16 -16.49 6.05
CA ASP A 517 -8.55 -15.53 5.13
C ASP A 517 -8.13 -14.27 5.91
N LEU A 518 -6.84 -13.96 5.89
CA LEU A 518 -6.31 -12.83 6.64
C LEU A 518 -6.71 -11.46 6.05
N ARG A 519 -6.88 -11.38 4.72
CA ARG A 519 -7.19 -10.17 3.93
C ARG A 519 -6.19 -9.01 4.05
N THR A 520 -5.97 -8.47 5.24
CA THR A 520 -5.04 -7.36 5.50
C THR A 520 -3.79 -7.86 6.19
N ILE A 521 -2.63 -7.63 5.57
CA ILE A 521 -1.31 -8.00 6.09
C ILE A 521 -0.84 -6.98 7.13
N LEU A 522 -1.13 -5.69 6.92
CA LEU A 522 -0.76 -4.63 7.86
C LEU A 522 -1.83 -3.53 7.87
N PRO A 523 -2.36 -3.14 9.05
CA PRO A 523 -2.38 -3.90 10.31
C PRO A 523 -3.20 -5.19 10.15
N TRP A 524 -2.70 -6.32 10.65
CA TRP A 524 -3.40 -7.60 10.59
C TRP A 524 -4.31 -7.82 11.79
N ASP A 525 -5.28 -8.72 11.64
CA ASP A 525 -6.29 -9.03 12.66
C ASP A 525 -5.80 -10.12 13.63
N THR A 526 -5.02 -9.69 14.62
CA THR A 526 -4.51 -10.58 15.68
C THR A 526 -5.64 -11.21 16.50
N GLU A 527 -6.70 -10.46 16.80
CA GLU A 527 -7.79 -10.92 17.64
C GLU A 527 -8.49 -12.15 17.05
N THR A 528 -8.88 -12.08 15.77
CA THR A 528 -9.58 -13.20 15.10
C THR A 528 -8.69 -14.45 15.06
N VAL A 529 -7.40 -14.29 14.74
CA VAL A 529 -6.47 -15.44 14.65
C VAL A 529 -6.22 -16.05 16.03
N CYS A 530 -5.88 -15.24 17.04
CA CYS A 530 -5.63 -15.73 18.40
C CYS A 530 -6.87 -16.38 19.01
N LYS A 531 -8.06 -15.83 18.80
CA LYS A 531 -9.32 -16.43 19.25
C LYS A 531 -9.55 -17.81 18.63
N SER A 532 -9.26 -17.95 17.34
CA SER A 532 -9.36 -19.22 16.63
C SER A 532 -8.35 -20.24 17.17
N VAL A 533 -7.10 -19.84 17.37
CA VAL A 533 -6.04 -20.73 17.87
C VAL A 533 -6.28 -21.13 19.33
N ALA A 534 -6.74 -20.22 20.19
CA ALA A 534 -7.11 -20.55 21.56
C ALA A 534 -8.20 -21.63 21.64
N LYS A 535 -9.06 -21.70 20.63
CA LYS A 535 -10.11 -22.71 20.50
C LYS A 535 -9.59 -24.05 19.95
N THR A 536 -8.72 -24.03 18.94
CA THR A 536 -8.27 -25.25 18.24
C THR A 536 -6.98 -25.86 18.79
N GLY A 537 -6.17 -25.07 19.49
CA GLY A 537 -4.87 -25.42 20.04
C GLY A 537 -3.76 -25.64 19.00
N ARG A 538 -4.02 -25.47 17.70
CA ARG A 538 -3.03 -25.72 16.63
C ARG A 538 -3.16 -24.68 15.53
N LEU A 539 -2.03 -24.29 14.94
CA LEU A 539 -1.98 -23.31 13.86
C LEU A 539 -1.07 -23.76 12.72
N MET A 540 -1.61 -23.75 11.50
CA MET A 540 -0.84 -23.79 10.25
C MET A 540 -1.02 -22.48 9.47
N ILE A 541 0.09 -21.88 9.03
CA ILE A 541 0.08 -20.65 8.22
C ILE A 541 0.69 -20.99 6.87
N SER A 542 0.09 -20.50 5.78
CA SER A 542 0.61 -20.75 4.43
C SER A 542 0.52 -19.53 3.51
N HIS A 543 1.58 -19.29 2.75
CA HIS A 543 1.69 -18.19 1.80
C HIS A 543 2.75 -18.47 0.72
N GLU A 544 2.59 -17.90 -0.47
CA GLU A 544 3.43 -18.18 -1.65
C GLU A 544 4.88 -17.64 -1.54
N ALA A 545 5.08 -16.59 -0.74
CA ALA A 545 6.39 -15.96 -0.54
C ALA A 545 7.39 -16.92 0.16
N PRO A 546 8.70 -16.64 0.06
CA PRO A 546 9.73 -17.39 0.79
C PRO A 546 9.48 -17.48 2.30
N LEU A 547 9.95 -18.58 2.89
CA LEU A 547 9.80 -18.90 4.30
C LEU A 547 10.52 -17.89 5.21
N THR A 548 11.75 -17.52 4.86
CA THR A 548 12.60 -16.66 5.69
C THR A 548 12.19 -15.21 5.55
N GLY A 549 11.91 -14.54 6.69
CA GLY A 549 11.40 -13.17 6.71
C GLY A 549 9.96 -13.01 6.20
N GLY A 550 9.32 -14.10 5.77
CA GLY A 550 7.93 -14.11 5.32
C GLY A 550 6.94 -13.75 6.42
N PHE A 551 5.77 -13.21 6.06
CA PHE A 551 4.79 -12.71 7.04
C PHE A 551 4.21 -13.79 7.97
N ALA A 552 4.29 -15.07 7.58
CA ALA A 552 3.96 -16.17 8.47
C ALA A 552 4.84 -16.22 9.74
N SER A 553 6.04 -15.61 9.72
CA SER A 553 6.89 -15.48 10.92
C SER A 553 6.25 -14.57 11.97
N GLU A 554 5.74 -13.40 11.58
CA GLU A 554 5.08 -12.42 12.46
C GLU A 554 3.81 -12.99 13.10
N ILE A 555 2.98 -13.67 12.30
CA ILE A 555 1.78 -14.35 12.82
C ILE A 555 2.19 -15.44 13.80
N SER A 556 3.20 -16.24 13.47
CA SER A 556 3.66 -17.34 14.32
C SER A 556 4.23 -16.85 15.65
N SER A 557 5.04 -15.78 15.66
CA SER A 557 5.59 -15.24 16.90
C SER A 557 4.49 -14.66 17.78
N THR A 558 3.62 -13.82 17.20
CA THR A 558 2.53 -13.18 17.95
C THR A 558 1.56 -14.21 18.54
N VAL A 559 1.15 -15.22 17.77
CA VAL A 559 0.28 -16.27 18.28
C VAL A 559 0.99 -17.10 19.36
N GLN A 560 2.29 -17.35 19.23
CA GLN A 560 3.04 -18.06 20.27
C GLN A 560 3.05 -17.27 21.58
N GLU A 561 3.20 -15.95 21.52
CA GLU A 561 3.14 -15.07 22.69
C GLU A 561 1.74 -15.04 23.32
N GLU A 562 0.71 -14.82 22.50
CA GLU A 562 -0.67 -14.60 22.96
C GLU A 562 -1.44 -15.89 23.30
N CYS A 563 -1.03 -17.02 22.72
CA CYS A 563 -1.71 -18.31 22.86
C CYS A 563 -0.79 -19.41 23.40
N PHE A 564 0.33 -19.05 24.05
CA PHE A 564 1.35 -20.00 24.52
C PHE A 564 0.77 -21.23 25.24
N LEU A 565 -0.15 -21.01 26.18
CA LEU A 565 -0.74 -22.06 27.01
C LEU A 565 -1.80 -22.91 26.28
N ASN A 566 -2.23 -22.49 25.09
CA ASN A 566 -3.23 -23.20 24.29
C ASN A 566 -2.58 -24.12 23.24
N LEU A 567 -1.29 -23.94 22.94
CA LEU A 567 -0.63 -24.64 21.83
C LEU A 567 -0.34 -26.11 22.16
N GLU A 568 -1.06 -27.00 21.47
CA GLU A 568 -0.91 -28.46 21.55
C GLU A 568 0.23 -28.98 20.65
N ALA A 569 0.63 -28.19 19.64
CA ALA A 569 1.70 -28.53 18.71
C ALA A 569 2.44 -27.27 18.26
N PRO A 570 3.70 -27.38 17.78
CA PRO A 570 4.42 -26.25 17.20
C PRO A 570 3.65 -25.66 16.02
N ILE A 571 3.55 -24.32 15.99
CA ILE A 571 2.96 -23.58 14.86
C ILE A 571 3.72 -23.94 13.59
N THR A 572 2.99 -24.37 12.56
CA THR A 572 3.57 -24.87 11.32
C THR A 572 3.46 -23.83 10.20
N ARG A 573 4.58 -23.56 9.52
CA ARG A 573 4.64 -22.64 8.36
C ARG A 573 4.90 -23.42 7.08
N VAL A 574 4.02 -23.28 6.08
CA VAL A 574 4.16 -23.93 4.77
C VAL A 574 4.23 -22.87 3.68
N CYS A 575 5.44 -22.57 3.22
CA CYS A 575 5.73 -21.40 2.40
C CYS A 575 6.44 -21.78 1.09
N GLY A 576 6.66 -20.79 0.22
CA GLY A 576 7.66 -20.91 -0.84
C GLY A 576 9.05 -21.16 -0.26
N TYR A 577 9.93 -21.78 -1.05
CA TYR A 577 11.31 -22.01 -0.62
C TYR A 577 12.14 -20.72 -0.61
N ASP A 578 13.26 -20.73 0.12
CA ASP A 578 14.22 -19.63 0.17
C ASP A 578 15.10 -19.59 -1.09
N THR A 579 14.44 -19.40 -2.23
CA THR A 579 15.05 -19.20 -3.55
C THR A 579 14.31 -18.08 -4.28
N PRO A 580 14.92 -17.46 -5.30
CA PRO A 580 14.14 -16.73 -6.29
C PRO A 580 13.03 -17.61 -6.88
N PHE A 581 11.93 -17.00 -7.31
CA PHE A 581 10.80 -17.73 -7.89
C PHE A 581 11.19 -18.34 -9.25
N PRO A 582 11.12 -19.67 -9.45
CA PRO A 582 11.64 -20.31 -10.65
C PRO A 582 10.61 -20.35 -11.80
N HIS A 583 11.09 -20.48 -13.05
CA HIS A 583 10.23 -20.68 -14.22
C HIS A 583 9.71 -22.13 -14.29
N ILE A 584 10.54 -23.07 -14.77
CA ILE A 584 10.11 -24.47 -15.02
C ILE A 584 9.86 -25.26 -13.73
N PHE A 585 10.42 -24.81 -12.61
CA PHE A 585 10.30 -25.47 -11.31
C PHE A 585 9.16 -24.91 -10.45
N GLU A 586 8.31 -24.03 -10.99
CA GLU A 586 7.16 -23.47 -10.27
C GLU A 586 6.29 -24.57 -9.60
N PRO A 587 5.94 -25.69 -10.27
CA PRO A 587 5.16 -26.77 -9.65
C PRO A 587 5.84 -27.43 -8.44
N PHE A 588 7.17 -27.35 -8.33
CA PHE A 588 7.92 -27.88 -7.19
C PHE A 588 8.16 -26.82 -6.11
N TYR A 589 8.11 -25.55 -6.46
CA TYR A 589 8.37 -24.42 -5.57
C TYR A 589 7.18 -24.11 -4.67
N ILE A 590 5.99 -23.95 -5.24
CA ILE A 590 4.81 -23.41 -4.54
C ILE A 590 4.39 -24.28 -3.33
N PRO A 591 3.84 -23.67 -2.26
CA PRO A 591 3.26 -24.39 -1.12
C PRO A 591 1.91 -25.00 -1.50
N ASP A 592 1.92 -26.03 -2.34
CA ASP A 592 0.69 -26.68 -2.81
C ASP A 592 -0.08 -27.40 -1.69
N LYS A 593 -1.28 -27.89 -2.04
CA LYS A 593 -2.15 -28.62 -1.11
C LYS A 593 -1.49 -29.87 -0.52
N TRP A 594 -0.56 -30.52 -1.23
CA TRP A 594 0.08 -31.74 -0.73
C TRP A 594 1.12 -31.42 0.33
N LYS A 595 1.91 -30.36 0.13
CA LYS A 595 2.82 -29.83 1.16
C LYS A 595 2.05 -29.40 2.40
N CYS A 596 0.96 -28.65 2.21
CA CYS A 596 0.09 -28.22 3.31
C CYS A 596 -0.55 -29.40 4.05
N TYR A 597 -1.10 -30.36 3.31
CA TYR A 597 -1.73 -31.56 3.90
C TYR A 597 -0.74 -32.43 4.67
N ASP A 598 0.47 -32.67 4.15
CA ASP A 598 1.47 -33.45 4.90
C ASP A 598 1.93 -32.73 6.18
N ALA A 599 2.16 -31.41 6.09
CA ALA A 599 2.54 -30.61 7.25
C ALA A 599 1.43 -30.62 8.32
N LEU A 600 0.17 -30.45 7.91
CA LEU A 600 -1.00 -30.58 8.77
C LEU A 600 -1.05 -31.97 9.43
N ARG A 601 -0.91 -33.04 8.64
CA ARG A 601 -0.92 -34.42 9.15
C ARG A 601 0.16 -34.63 10.20
N ARG A 602 1.38 -34.10 10.00
CA ARG A 602 2.45 -34.18 11.00
C ARG A 602 2.10 -33.41 12.27
N MET A 603 1.52 -32.22 12.15
CA MET A 603 1.10 -31.39 13.29
C MET A 603 -0.03 -32.03 14.11
N ILE A 604 -0.98 -32.72 13.45
CA ILE A 604 -2.06 -33.45 14.14
C ILE A 604 -1.54 -34.65 14.95
N ASN A 605 -0.40 -35.22 14.57
CA ASN A 605 0.21 -36.39 15.24
C ASN A 605 1.34 -36.02 16.22
N TYR A 606 1.58 -34.73 16.47
CA TYR A 606 2.47 -34.25 17.52
C TYR A 606 1.79 -34.45 18.87
#